data_AF-A0A6L8BGA5-F1
#
_entry.id   AF-A0A6L8BGA5-F1
#
_cell.length_a   1.000
_cell.length_b   1.000
_cell.length_c   1.000
_cell.angle_alpha   90.00
_cell.angle_beta   90.00
_cell.angle_gamma   90.00
#
_symmetry.space_group_name_H-M   'P 1'
#
loop_
_entity.id
_entity.type
_entity.pdbx_description
1 polymer ?
#
loop_
_entity_poly.entity_id
_entity_poly.type
_entity_poly.pdbx_seq_one_letter_code
_entity_poly.pdbx_strand_id
1 'polypeptide(L)' 'YKQYLGQYWRAGEQTMVNHLTGASTVLNWTDFQFGAGLEDGEFTQTALRRVR' A
#
# COMPACT_ATOMS: atom_id res chain seq x y z
N TYR A 1 -14.32 -2.41 -1.41
CA TYR A 1 -13.62 -2.67 -0.13
C TYR A 1 -13.61 -4.17 0.16
N LYS A 2 -12.56 -4.70 0.80
CA LYS A 2 -12.43 -6.10 1.21
C LYS A 2 -11.96 -6.17 2.66
N GLN A 3 -12.50 -7.12 3.43
CA GLN A 3 -12.09 -7.39 4.82
C GLN A 3 -11.02 -8.48 4.85
N TYR A 4 -10.00 -8.27 5.68
CA TYR A 4 -8.86 -9.17 5.89
C TYR A 4 -8.78 -9.53 7.37
N LEU A 5 -8.44 -10.79 7.66
CA LEU A 5 -8.31 -11.33 9.02
C LEU A 5 -9.54 -11.08 9.92
N GLY A 6 -10.74 -10.92 9.32
CA GLY A 6 -11.98 -10.63 10.06
C GLY A 6 -12.03 -9.26 10.74
N GLN A 7 -11.04 -8.38 10.52
CA GLN A 7 -10.93 -7.12 11.28
C GLN A 7 -10.47 -5.92 10.44
N TYR A 8 -9.66 -6.12 9.39
CA TYR A 8 -9.07 -5.02 8.64
C TYR A 8 -9.76 -4.81 7.31
N TRP A 9 -10.45 -3.68 7.16
CA TRP A 9 -11.01 -3.27 5.88
C TRP A 9 -9.97 -2.50 5.07
N ARG A 10 -9.85 -2.83 3.78
CA ARG A 10 -9.00 -2.11 2.82
C ARG A 10 -9.76 -1.82 1.53
N ALA A 11 -9.55 -0.63 0.99
CA ALA A 11 -10.03 -0.27 -0.35
C ALA A 11 -9.15 -0.97 -1.39
N GLY A 12 -9.75 -1.51 -2.45
CA GLY A 12 -9.01 -2.03 -3.60
C GLY A 12 -8.58 -0.93 -4.56
N GLU A 13 -9.24 0.22 -4.51
CA GLU A 13 -8.97 1.37 -5.36
C GLU A 13 -9.10 2.65 -4.52
N GLN A 14 -8.24 3.62 -4.78
CA GLN A 14 -8.38 4.98 -4.27
C GLN A 14 -8.15 5.98 -5.40
N THR A 15 -9.05 6.94 -5.55
CA THR A 15 -8.95 7.98 -6.56
C THR A 15 -8.61 9.30 -5.89
N MET A 16 -7.51 9.93 -6.33
CA MET A 16 -7.13 11.27 -5.93
C MET A 16 -7.39 12.24 -7.09
N VAL A 17 -8.03 13.37 -6.81
CA VAL A 17 -8.33 14.39 -7.81
C VAL A 17 -7.81 15.74 -7.33
N ASN A 18 -7.02 16.41 -8.16
CA ASN A 18 -6.67 17.80 -7.97
C ASN A 18 -7.81 18.68 -8.52
N HIS A 19 -8.57 19.30 -7.62
CA HIS A 19 -9.72 20.13 -8.02
C HIS A 19 -9.34 21.45 -8.71
N LEU A 20 -8.08 21.89 -8.64
CA LEU A 20 -7.62 23.11 -9.31
C LEU A 20 -7.12 22.85 -10.74
N THR A 21 -6.36 21.77 -10.93
CA THR A 21 -5.76 21.45 -12.23
C THR A 21 -6.52 20.39 -13.01
N GLY A 22 -7.46 19.68 -12.37
CA GLY A 22 -8.20 18.55 -12.96
C GLY A 22 -7.38 17.26 -13.09
N ALA A 23 -6.09 17.27 -12.72
CA ALA A 23 -5.28 16.06 -12.73
C ALA A 23 -5.82 15.03 -11.73
N SER A 24 -5.79 13.75 -12.09
CA SER A 24 -6.20 12.67 -11.21
C SER A 24 -5.21 11.51 -11.22
N THR A 25 -5.19 10.79 -10.11
CA THR A 25 -4.37 9.59 -9.91
C THR A 25 -5.26 8.50 -9.36
N VAL A 26 -5.22 7.32 -9.98
CA VAL A 26 -5.90 6.12 -9.47
C VAL A 26 -4.84 5.20 -8.88
N LEU A 27 -5.03 4.84 -7.61
CA LEU A 27 -4.21 3.88 -6.87
C LEU A 27 -4.95 2.54 -6.81
N ASN A 28 -4.47 1.55 -7.58
CA ASN A 28 -4.98 0.19 -7.56
C ASN A 28 -4.18 -0.68 -6.60
N TRP A 29 -4.85 -1.30 -5.64
CA TRP A 29 -4.24 -2.17 -4.64
C TRP A 29 -4.59 -3.63 -4.93
N THR A 30 -3.57 -4.43 -5.22
CA THR A 30 -3.70 -5.89 -5.39
C THR A 30 -2.87 -6.63 -4.34
N ASP A 31 -3.19 -7.90 -4.13
CA ASP A 31 -2.33 -8.85 -3.41
C ASP A 31 -1.90 -8.44 -2.00
N PHE A 32 -2.80 -7.84 -1.23
CA PHE A 32 -2.55 -7.55 0.18
C PHE A 32 -2.15 -8.81 0.96
N GLN A 33 -0.91 -8.82 1.45
CA GLN A 33 -0.38 -9.85 2.33
C GLN A 33 -0.33 -9.33 3.77
N PHE A 34 -1.05 -9.99 4.66
CA PHE A 34 -0.99 -9.72 6.10
C PHE A 34 -0.15 -10.80 6.78
N GLY A 35 0.59 -10.43 7.83
CA GLY A 35 1.42 -11.38 8.57
C GLY A 35 2.59 -11.93 7.74
N ALA A 36 3.17 -11.11 6.84
CA ALA A 36 4.26 -11.52 5.96
C ALA A 36 5.59 -11.83 6.67
N GLY A 37 5.64 -11.72 8.01
CA GLY A 37 6.85 -12.00 8.80
C GLY A 37 7.95 -10.96 8.65
N LEU A 38 7.61 -9.72 8.29
CA LEU A 38 8.60 -8.66 8.13
C LEU A 38 9.25 -8.29 9.48
N GLU A 39 10.57 -8.16 9.49
CA GLU A 39 11.37 -7.84 10.66
C GLU A 39 11.86 -6.38 10.66
N ASP A 40 12.18 -5.82 11.83
CA ASP A 40 12.61 -4.43 11.99
C ASP A 40 13.80 -4.05 11.09
N GLY A 41 14.73 -4.98 10.84
CA GLY A 41 15.90 -4.77 9.99
C GLY A 41 15.57 -4.44 8.53
N GLU A 42 14.39 -4.84 8.06
CA GLU A 42 13.91 -4.59 6.69
C GLU A 42 13.45 -3.13 6.49
N PHE A 43 13.19 -2.41 7.57
CA PHE A 43 12.78 -0.99 7.55
C PHE A 43 13.96 -0.03 7.70
N THR A 44 15.13 -0.38 7.14
CA THR A 44 16.34 0.44 7.19
C THR A 44 16.76 0.97 5.81
N GLN A 45 17.48 2.09 5.78
CA GLN A 45 18.05 2.62 4.53
C GLN A 45 18.99 1.63 3.84
N THR A 46 19.70 0.81 4.62
CA THR A 46 20.57 -0.25 4.12
C THR A 46 19.76 -1.35 3.44
N ALA A 47 18.62 -1.74 4.00
CA ALA A 47 17.71 -2.70 3.38
C ALA A 47 17.20 -2.19 2.01
N LEU A 48 16.82 -0.91 1.90
CA LEU A 48 16.47 -0.27 0.62
C LEU A 48 17.60 -0.33 -0.41
N ARG A 49 18.87 -0.38 0.04
CA ARG A 49 20.02 -0.53 -0.88
C ARG A 49 20.21 -1.95 -1.39
N ARG A 50 19.74 -2.95 -0.66
CA ARG A 50 19.88 -4.37 -0.99
C ARG A 50 18.81 -4.87 -1.97
N VAL A 51 17.65 -4.21 -2.02
CA VAL A 51 16.50 -4.57 -2.87
C VAL A 51 16.63 -4.00 -4.31
N ARG A 52 17.69 -3.25 -4.61
CA ARG A 52 17.93 -2.64 -5.93
C ARG A 52 18.46 -3.63 -6.95
#